data_AF-A0A0R3R4N7-F1
#
_entry.id   AF-A0A0R3R4N7-F1
#
_cell.length_a   1.000
_cell.length_b   1.000
_cell.length_c   1.000
_cell.angle_alpha   90.00
_cell.angle_beta   90.00
_cell.angle_gamma   90.00
#
_symmetry.space_group_name_H-M   'P 1'
#
loop_
_entity.id
_entity.type
_entity.pdbx_description
1 polymer ?
#
loop_
_entity_poly.entity_id
_entity_poly.type
_entity_poly.pdbx_seq_one_letter_code
_entity_poly.pdbx_strand_id
1 'polypeptide(L)'
;MSQHVRRYGKYISEKIYTYRLCAFDFCKVKRGREDGLLRTMNADKLLKTLPILQNQIDALLEFQVTSAELNNGVINCSFILLFRDLIRLFACYNDGVINLLEKYFDMNKKQCRDALDAYKSFLLRLDKVASFLKVAESVGIDRAEIPDLTRAPASLLEALEAHLVYLEGGRAPPTVHHVYFSFIYLFIFYYLMVLLYISKQKYLEEEKERLRLFEVSSSILSKLSYSFQFLFIL
;
A
#
# COMPACT_ATOMS: atom_id res chain seq x y z
N MET A 1 -19.13 14.37 -14.43
CA MET A 1 -17.95 15.24 -14.16
C MET A 1 -17.98 15.97 -12.81
N SER A 2 -18.97 16.83 -12.52
CA SER A 2 -19.01 17.61 -11.25
C SER A 2 -18.89 16.75 -9.97
N GLN A 3 -19.49 15.55 -9.95
CA GLN A 3 -19.37 14.61 -8.83
C GLN A 3 -17.96 14.05 -8.64
N HIS A 4 -17.27 13.68 -9.73
CA HIS A 4 -15.89 13.18 -9.66
C HIS A 4 -14.93 14.25 -9.17
N VAL A 5 -15.14 15.52 -9.57
CA VAL A 5 -14.35 16.65 -9.07
C VAL A 5 -14.51 16.80 -7.55
N ARG A 6 -15.74 16.73 -7.04
CA ARG A 6 -15.99 16.80 -5.58
C ARG A 6 -15.33 15.65 -4.83
N ARG A 7 -15.46 14.41 -5.33
CA ARG A 7 -14.86 13.22 -4.71
C ARG A 7 -13.34 13.26 -4.73
N TYR A 8 -12.74 13.65 -5.87
CA TYR A 8 -11.30 13.84 -5.98
C TYR A 8 -10.82 14.94 -5.03
N GLY A 9 -11.51 16.08 -4.97
CA GLY A 9 -11.22 17.16 -4.03
C GLY A 9 -11.30 16.73 -2.56
N LYS A 10 -12.27 15.87 -2.21
CA LYS A 10 -12.35 15.25 -0.87
C LYS A 10 -11.10 14.41 -0.57
N TYR A 11 -10.69 13.54 -1.50
CA TYR A 11 -9.46 12.76 -1.33
C TYR A 11 -8.21 13.64 -1.14
N ILE A 12 -8.05 14.68 -1.95
CA ILE A 12 -6.91 15.60 -1.82
C ILE A 12 -6.94 16.32 -0.46
N SER A 13 -8.11 16.75 0.00
CA SER A 13 -8.28 17.36 1.31
C SER A 13 -7.89 16.40 2.44
N GLU A 14 -8.29 15.14 2.34
CA GLU A 14 -7.92 14.10 3.31
C GLU A 14 -6.40 13.82 3.28
N LYS A 15 -5.79 13.76 2.09
CA LYS A 15 -4.34 13.57 1.94
C LYS A 15 -3.52 14.71 2.57
N ILE A 16 -4.01 15.95 2.47
CA ILE A 16 -3.39 17.11 3.15
C ILE A 16 -3.59 17.00 4.67
N TYR A 17 -4.79 16.62 5.10
CA TYR A 17 -5.13 16.44 6.50
C TYR A 17 -4.26 15.38 7.19
N THR A 18 -4.09 14.21 6.56
CA THR A 18 -3.25 13.14 7.11
C THR A 18 -1.78 13.52 7.15
N TYR A 19 -1.27 14.23 6.13
CA TYR A 19 0.09 14.76 6.15
C TYR A 19 0.31 15.71 7.33
N ARG A 20 -0.66 16.59 7.60
CA ARG A 20 -0.61 17.52 8.75
C ARG A 20 -0.57 16.79 10.09
N LEU A 21 -1.34 15.70 10.25
CA LEU A 21 -1.37 14.94 11.50
C LEU A 21 -0.11 14.10 11.72
N CYS A 22 0.38 13.45 10.67
CA CYS A 22 1.46 12.47 10.77
C CYS A 22 2.86 13.09 10.55
N ALA A 23 2.94 14.26 9.92
CA ALA A 23 4.17 14.90 9.45
C ALA A 23 4.97 14.08 8.43
N PHE A 24 4.32 13.15 7.74
CA PHE A 24 4.89 12.40 6.62
C PHE A 24 3.79 11.98 5.63
N ASP A 25 4.18 11.72 4.38
CA ASP A 25 3.26 11.23 3.34
C ASP A 25 3.31 9.70 3.28
N PHE A 26 2.20 9.03 3.61
CA PHE A 26 2.07 7.57 3.56
C PHE A 26 2.43 6.97 2.19
N CYS A 27 2.29 7.71 1.09
CA CYS A 27 2.72 7.26 -0.24
C CYS A 27 4.24 7.25 -0.42
N LYS A 28 5.00 7.95 0.43
CA LYS A 28 6.44 8.18 0.28
C LYS A 28 7.29 7.64 1.44
N VAL A 29 6.67 7.01 2.44
CA VAL A 29 7.41 6.45 3.57
C VAL A 29 8.33 5.31 3.13
N LYS A 30 9.47 5.18 3.82
CA LYS A 30 10.31 3.99 3.68
C LYS A 30 9.50 2.74 4.04
N ARG A 31 9.68 1.69 3.24
CA ARG A 31 9.09 0.37 3.46
C ARG A 31 10.20 -0.66 3.60
N GLY A 32 9.85 -1.83 4.13
CA GLY A 32 10.79 -2.93 4.33
C GLY A 32 10.78 -3.42 5.78
N ARG A 33 11.31 -4.63 5.98
CA ARG A 33 11.29 -5.31 7.29
C ARG A 33 12.05 -4.53 8.37
N GLU A 34 13.23 -4.04 8.04
CA GLU A 34 14.18 -3.47 9.01
C GLU A 34 14.00 -1.95 9.19
N ASP A 35 13.73 -1.22 8.10
CA ASP A 35 13.68 0.26 8.10
C ASP A 35 12.30 0.83 7.72
N GLY A 36 11.30 -0.02 7.54
CA GLY A 36 9.96 0.42 7.16
C GLY A 36 9.31 1.24 8.28
N LEU A 37 8.81 2.43 7.98
CA LEU A 37 8.27 3.34 9.00
C LEU A 37 7.12 2.69 9.78
N LEU A 38 6.12 2.16 9.07
CA LEU A 38 4.99 1.48 9.71
C LEU A 38 5.35 0.08 10.21
N ARG A 39 6.40 -0.52 9.64
CA ARG A 39 6.87 -1.87 10.00
C ARG A 39 7.58 -1.91 11.36
N THR A 40 8.26 -0.81 11.70
CA THR A 40 9.07 -0.67 12.93
C THR A 40 8.39 0.17 14.02
N MET A 41 7.28 0.84 13.69
CA MET A 41 6.54 1.71 14.60
C MET A 41 6.13 0.98 15.90
N ASN A 42 6.24 1.66 17.06
CA ASN A 42 5.78 1.12 18.33
C ASN A 42 4.24 0.93 18.35
N ALA A 43 3.75 0.01 19.18
CA ALA A 43 2.34 -0.38 19.21
C ALA A 43 1.38 0.80 19.48
N ASP A 44 1.67 1.64 20.47
CA ASP A 44 0.80 2.77 20.83
C ASP A 44 0.66 3.80 19.71
N LYS A 45 1.76 4.12 19.04
CA LYS A 45 1.76 5.04 17.89
C LYS A 45 1.11 4.38 16.69
N LEU A 46 1.36 3.09 16.46
CA LEU A 46 0.78 2.34 15.35
C LEU A 46 -0.75 2.30 15.44
N LEU A 47 -1.31 1.97 16.60
CA LEU A 47 -2.76 1.93 16.84
C LEU A 47 -3.44 3.28 16.62
N LYS A 48 -2.73 4.41 16.85
CA LYS A 48 -3.22 5.75 16.53
C LYS A 48 -3.03 6.13 15.06
N THR A 49 -2.03 5.57 14.40
CA THR A 49 -1.66 5.90 13.01
C THR A 49 -2.51 5.14 11.99
N LEU A 50 -2.84 3.87 12.27
CA LEU A 50 -3.64 3.02 11.36
C LEU A 50 -5.00 3.63 11.03
N PRO A 51 -5.80 4.17 11.97
CA PRO A 51 -7.07 4.83 11.65
C PRO A 51 -6.91 6.03 10.72
N ILE A 52 -5.83 6.80 10.86
CA ILE A 52 -5.55 7.96 9.98
C ILE A 52 -5.30 7.48 8.54
N LEU A 53 -4.49 6.43 8.38
CA LEU A 53 -4.25 5.82 7.07
C LEU A 53 -5.52 5.22 6.48
N GLN A 54 -6.34 4.55 7.30
CA GLN A 54 -7.62 3.99 6.88
C GLN A 54 -8.55 5.07 6.30
N ASN A 55 -8.68 6.22 6.98
CA ASN A 55 -9.52 7.32 6.51
C ASN A 55 -9.06 7.86 5.15
N GLN A 56 -7.74 7.97 4.94
CA GLN A 56 -7.20 8.39 3.64
C GLN A 56 -7.50 7.39 2.52
N ILE A 57 -7.42 6.08 2.82
CA ILE A 57 -7.78 5.02 1.86
C ILE A 57 -9.28 5.06 1.56
N ASP A 58 -10.13 5.25 2.57
CA ASP A 58 -11.58 5.33 2.38
C ASP A 58 -11.96 6.54 1.52
N ALA A 59 -11.38 7.71 1.78
CA ALA A 59 -11.60 8.91 0.97
C ALA A 59 -11.15 8.71 -0.49
N LEU A 60 -10.10 7.93 -0.74
CA LEU A 60 -9.68 7.54 -2.09
C LEU A 60 -10.73 6.63 -2.74
N LEU A 61 -11.14 5.58 -2.05
CA LEU A 61 -12.08 4.58 -2.54
C LEU A 61 -13.49 5.14 -2.76
N GLU A 62 -13.84 6.26 -2.11
CA GLU A 62 -15.06 7.01 -2.36
C GLU A 62 -15.13 7.65 -3.77
N PHE A 63 -14.03 7.66 -4.53
CA PHE A 63 -14.06 8.11 -5.93
C PHE A 63 -15.10 7.34 -6.75
N GLN A 64 -15.26 6.04 -6.47
CA GLN A 64 -16.31 5.14 -6.98
C GLN A 64 -16.67 5.43 -8.45
N VAL A 65 -15.73 5.14 -9.34
CA VAL A 65 -15.90 5.32 -10.78
C VAL A 65 -16.05 3.96 -11.45
N THR A 66 -16.85 3.89 -12.50
CA THR A 66 -17.00 2.73 -13.38
C THR A 66 -16.18 2.91 -14.66
N SER A 67 -15.87 1.82 -15.34
CA SER A 67 -15.14 1.86 -16.63
C SER A 67 -15.86 2.70 -17.69
N ALA A 68 -17.18 2.73 -17.69
CA ALA A 68 -17.99 3.54 -18.61
C ALA A 68 -17.86 5.05 -18.37
N GLU A 69 -17.60 5.47 -17.13
CA GLU A 69 -17.40 6.89 -16.78
C GLU A 69 -15.99 7.39 -17.14
N LEU A 70 -15.04 6.47 -17.36
CA LEU A 70 -13.65 6.74 -17.73
C LEU A 70 -13.50 7.02 -19.24
N ASN A 71 -14.25 8.03 -19.71
CA ASN A 71 -14.47 8.32 -21.14
C ASN A 71 -13.71 9.53 -21.69
N ASN A 72 -12.89 10.21 -20.87
CA ASN A 72 -12.12 11.37 -21.29
C ASN A 72 -10.75 11.42 -20.62
N GLY A 73 -9.78 12.11 -21.25
CA GLY A 73 -8.40 12.16 -20.79
C GLY A 73 -8.23 12.72 -19.37
N VAL A 74 -9.07 13.68 -18.95
CA VAL A 74 -8.97 14.31 -17.63
C VAL A 74 -9.33 13.34 -16.51
N ILE A 75 -10.49 12.67 -16.62
CA ILE A 75 -10.89 11.68 -15.61
C ILE A 75 -9.94 10.48 -15.60
N ASN A 76 -9.46 10.05 -16.77
CA ASN A 76 -8.50 8.94 -16.88
C ASN A 76 -7.17 9.29 -16.19
N CYS A 77 -6.62 10.48 -16.43
CA CYS A 77 -5.43 10.94 -15.72
C CYS A 77 -5.66 11.01 -14.20
N SER A 78 -6.80 11.54 -13.76
CA SER A 78 -7.14 11.61 -12.33
C SER A 78 -7.21 10.22 -11.69
N PHE A 79 -7.79 9.24 -12.39
CA PHE A 79 -7.92 7.87 -11.94
C PHE A 79 -6.57 7.16 -11.86
N ILE A 80 -5.68 7.34 -12.85
CA ILE A 80 -4.32 6.80 -12.82
C ILE A 80 -3.53 7.35 -11.60
N LEU A 81 -3.70 8.63 -11.26
CA LEU A 81 -3.07 9.20 -10.07
C LEU A 81 -3.63 8.57 -8.78
N LEU A 82 -4.95 8.39 -8.68
CA LEU A 82 -5.57 7.70 -7.54
C LEU A 82 -5.10 6.24 -7.45
N PHE A 83 -5.01 5.52 -8.57
CA PHE A 83 -4.50 4.16 -8.61
C PHE A 83 -3.07 4.09 -8.07
N ARG A 84 -2.18 4.97 -8.55
CA ARG A 84 -0.78 5.04 -8.10
C ARG A 84 -0.63 5.33 -6.61
N ASP A 85 -1.52 6.14 -6.06
CA ASP A 85 -1.59 6.40 -4.62
C ASP A 85 -2.16 5.21 -3.86
N LEU A 86 -3.24 4.59 -4.35
CA LEU A 86 -3.87 3.43 -3.71
C LEU A 86 -2.89 2.28 -3.55
N ILE A 87 -2.10 1.95 -4.58
CA ILE A 87 -1.08 0.90 -4.49
C ILE A 87 -0.07 1.19 -3.37
N ARG A 88 0.34 2.45 -3.20
CA ARG A 88 1.31 2.85 -2.17
C ARG A 88 0.69 2.87 -0.78
N LEU A 89 -0.50 3.45 -0.64
CA LEU A 89 -1.25 3.48 0.62
C LEU A 89 -1.58 2.08 1.10
N PHE A 90 -2.04 1.20 0.20
CA PHE A 90 -2.41 -0.17 0.56
C PHE A 90 -1.19 -0.99 0.96
N ALA A 91 -0.05 -0.82 0.29
CA ALA A 91 1.21 -1.42 0.72
C ALA A 91 1.67 -0.94 2.10
N CYS A 92 1.59 0.36 2.35
CA CYS A 92 1.89 0.96 3.64
C CYS A 92 0.95 0.43 4.74
N TYR A 93 -0.33 0.25 4.40
CA TYR A 93 -1.33 -0.30 5.30
C TYR A 93 -1.03 -1.75 5.65
N ASN A 94 -0.61 -2.56 4.68
CA ASN A 94 -0.12 -3.92 4.91
C ASN A 94 1.08 -3.95 5.86
N ASP A 95 2.09 -3.11 5.66
CA ASP A 95 3.26 -3.05 6.57
C ASP A 95 2.82 -2.76 8.02
N GLY A 96 1.83 -1.87 8.19
CA GLY A 96 1.26 -1.55 9.50
C GLY A 96 0.45 -2.71 10.10
N VAL A 97 -0.37 -3.40 9.31
CA VAL A 97 -1.12 -4.59 9.76
C VAL A 97 -0.18 -5.73 10.14
N ILE A 98 0.87 -5.96 9.37
CA ILE A 98 1.86 -6.99 9.69
C ILE A 98 2.53 -6.68 11.04
N ASN A 99 2.99 -5.44 11.24
CA ASN A 99 3.56 -5.01 12.52
C ASN A 99 2.57 -5.14 13.69
N LEU A 100 1.29 -4.82 13.44
CA LEU A 100 0.22 -4.98 14.42
C LEU A 100 0.07 -6.45 14.85
N LEU A 101 0.03 -7.37 13.88
CA LEU A 101 -0.14 -8.80 14.12
C LEU A 101 1.07 -9.42 14.81
N GLU A 102 2.29 -8.99 14.47
CA GLU A 102 3.52 -9.47 15.13
C GLU A 102 3.56 -9.13 16.63
N LYS A 103 3.02 -7.97 17.00
CA LYS A 103 3.00 -7.49 18.39
C LYS A 103 1.74 -7.86 19.16
N TYR A 104 0.72 -8.40 18.48
CA TYR A 104 -0.62 -8.58 19.05
C TYR A 104 -0.63 -9.43 20.32
N PHE A 105 0.13 -10.52 20.36
CA PHE A 105 0.15 -11.43 21.51
C PHE A 105 0.92 -10.88 22.72
N ASP A 106 1.67 -9.80 22.54
CA ASP A 106 2.40 -9.09 23.60
C ASP A 106 1.66 -7.82 24.07
N MET A 107 0.51 -7.49 23.46
CA MET A 107 -0.29 -6.31 23.78
C MET A 107 -1.15 -6.52 25.03
N ASN A 108 -1.50 -5.42 25.70
CA ASN A 108 -2.48 -5.47 26.79
C ASN A 108 -3.92 -5.64 26.26
N LYS A 109 -4.85 -6.04 27.13
CA LYS A 109 -6.26 -6.28 26.78
C LYS A 109 -6.91 -5.14 25.96
N LYS A 110 -6.65 -3.87 26.30
CA LYS A 110 -7.22 -2.73 25.58
C LYS A 110 -6.62 -2.63 24.17
N GLN A 111 -5.30 -2.71 24.07
CA GLN A 111 -4.59 -2.68 22.80
C GLN A 111 -4.99 -3.86 21.89
N CYS A 112 -5.17 -5.06 22.44
CA CYS A 112 -5.64 -6.22 21.66
C CYS A 112 -7.04 -5.98 21.06
N ARG A 113 -7.95 -5.35 21.81
CA ARG A 113 -9.28 -4.99 21.29
C ARG A 113 -9.16 -3.99 20.14
N ASP A 114 -8.41 -2.91 20.34
CA ASP A 114 -8.19 -1.87 19.32
C ASP A 114 -7.50 -2.46 18.07
N ALA A 115 -6.54 -3.36 18.26
CA ALA A 115 -5.82 -4.06 17.19
C ALA A 115 -6.73 -5.00 16.40
N LEU A 116 -7.57 -5.77 17.09
CA LEU A 116 -8.53 -6.68 16.45
C LEU A 116 -9.55 -5.91 15.62
N ASP A 117 -10.08 -4.80 16.14
CA ASP A 117 -11.00 -3.94 15.40
C ASP A 117 -10.33 -3.31 14.18
N ALA A 118 -9.07 -2.89 14.30
CA ALA A 118 -8.27 -2.41 13.17
C ALA A 118 -8.04 -3.49 12.10
N TYR A 119 -7.79 -4.74 12.52
CA TYR A 119 -7.62 -5.87 11.60
C TYR A 119 -8.93 -6.26 10.88
N LYS A 120 -10.05 -6.34 11.60
CA LYS A 120 -11.38 -6.54 10.98
C LYS A 120 -11.70 -5.43 9.97
N SER A 121 -11.38 -4.19 10.33
CA SER A 121 -11.49 -3.02 9.47
C SER A 121 -10.61 -3.09 8.21
N PHE A 122 -9.42 -3.67 8.31
CA PHE A 122 -8.56 -3.97 7.16
C PHE A 122 -9.21 -4.97 6.20
N LEU A 123 -9.78 -6.07 6.73
CA LEU A 123 -10.45 -7.09 5.93
C LEU A 123 -11.63 -6.53 5.11
N LEU A 124 -12.42 -5.62 5.68
CA LEU A 124 -13.53 -4.98 4.96
C LEU A 124 -13.06 -4.08 3.81
N ARG A 125 -11.87 -3.50 3.91
CA ARG A 125 -11.31 -2.60 2.88
C ARG A 125 -10.68 -3.38 1.74
N LEU A 126 -10.14 -4.58 1.99
CA LEU A 126 -9.61 -5.47 0.95
C LEU A 126 -10.60 -5.67 -0.20
N ASP A 127 -11.88 -5.90 0.10
CA ASP A 127 -12.92 -6.09 -0.93
C ASP A 127 -13.16 -4.84 -1.77
N LYS A 128 -13.13 -3.65 -1.15
CA LYS A 128 -13.27 -2.38 -1.87
C LYS A 128 -12.06 -2.09 -2.76
N VAL A 129 -10.86 -2.39 -2.26
CA VAL A 129 -9.62 -2.28 -3.05
C VAL A 129 -9.67 -3.24 -4.24
N ALA A 130 -10.09 -4.48 -4.04
CA ALA A 130 -10.24 -5.46 -5.13
C ALA A 130 -11.19 -4.95 -6.23
N SER A 131 -12.34 -4.37 -5.85
CA SER A 131 -13.25 -3.75 -6.81
C SER A 131 -12.63 -2.57 -7.56
N PHE A 132 -11.85 -1.72 -6.89
CA PHE A 132 -11.13 -0.62 -7.54
C PHE A 132 -10.10 -1.15 -8.55
N LEU A 133 -9.35 -2.19 -8.19
CA LEU A 133 -8.34 -2.81 -9.06
C LEU A 133 -8.96 -3.47 -10.31
N LYS A 134 -10.17 -4.03 -10.20
CA LYS A 134 -10.91 -4.54 -11.37
C LYS A 134 -11.25 -3.45 -12.38
N VAL A 135 -11.64 -2.26 -11.89
CA VAL A 135 -11.87 -1.10 -12.77
C VAL A 135 -10.56 -0.68 -13.41
N ALA A 136 -9.45 -0.66 -12.67
CA ALA A 136 -8.12 -0.36 -13.20
C ALA A 136 -7.71 -1.32 -14.33
N GLU A 137 -7.92 -2.63 -14.15
CA GLU A 137 -7.67 -3.63 -15.19
C GLU A 137 -8.50 -3.36 -16.45
N SER A 138 -9.79 -3.05 -16.29
CA SER A 138 -10.71 -2.83 -17.42
C SER A 138 -10.37 -1.61 -18.28
N VAL A 139 -9.60 -0.66 -17.76
CA VAL A 139 -9.17 0.55 -18.50
C VAL A 139 -7.73 0.46 -19.02
N GLY A 140 -7.14 -0.75 -18.98
CA GLY A 140 -5.87 -1.05 -19.62
C GLY A 140 -4.63 -0.82 -18.75
N ILE A 141 -4.77 -0.75 -17.43
CA ILE A 141 -3.62 -0.85 -16.52
C ILE A 141 -3.10 -2.29 -16.58
N ASP A 142 -1.78 -2.44 -16.76
CA ASP A 142 -1.14 -3.75 -16.89
C ASP A 142 -1.40 -4.60 -15.65
N ARG A 143 -1.75 -5.87 -15.85
CA ARG A 143 -1.90 -6.87 -14.78
C ARG A 143 -0.64 -6.99 -13.94
N ALA A 144 0.54 -6.76 -14.52
CA ALA A 144 1.80 -6.74 -13.77
C ALA A 144 1.87 -5.63 -12.70
N GLU A 145 1.11 -4.54 -12.87
CA GLU A 145 1.02 -3.44 -11.90
C GLU A 145 -0.06 -3.67 -10.83
N ILE A 146 -0.97 -4.63 -11.05
CA ILE A 146 -2.10 -4.91 -10.17
C ILE A 146 -1.68 -5.96 -9.14
N PRO A 147 -1.69 -5.64 -7.83
CA PRO A 147 -1.36 -6.60 -6.80
C PRO A 147 -2.45 -7.67 -6.69
N ASP A 148 -2.04 -8.93 -6.61
CA ASP A 148 -2.96 -10.03 -6.28
C ASP A 148 -3.32 -9.95 -4.80
N LEU A 149 -4.62 -9.84 -4.53
CA LEU A 149 -5.16 -9.70 -3.18
C LEU A 149 -5.60 -11.07 -2.67
N THR A 150 -4.68 -11.81 -2.08
CA THR A 150 -5.04 -13.06 -1.39
C THR A 150 -5.66 -12.75 -0.04
N ARG A 151 -6.82 -13.36 0.24
CA ARG A 151 -7.48 -13.23 1.54
C ARG A 151 -6.70 -13.99 2.61
N ALA A 152 -6.60 -13.40 3.79
CA ALA A 152 -6.06 -14.09 4.96
C ALA A 152 -6.96 -15.29 5.33
N PRO A 153 -6.38 -16.38 5.84
CA PRO A 153 -7.15 -17.55 6.27
C PRO A 153 -8.05 -17.20 7.47
N ALA A 154 -9.27 -17.74 7.49
CA ALA A 154 -10.24 -17.49 8.58
C ALA A 154 -9.69 -17.88 9.96
N SER A 155 -8.86 -18.92 10.01
CA SER A 155 -8.18 -19.40 11.22
C SER A 155 -7.32 -18.34 11.90
N LEU A 156 -6.80 -17.35 11.16
CA LEU A 156 -6.07 -16.23 11.76
C LEU A 156 -6.99 -15.34 12.59
N LEU A 157 -8.16 -15.01 12.06
CA LEU A 157 -9.12 -14.17 12.78
C LEU A 157 -9.60 -14.86 14.07
N GLU A 158 -9.94 -16.15 13.96
CA GLU A 158 -10.34 -16.98 15.10
C GLU A 158 -9.26 -17.01 16.20
N ALA A 159 -7.98 -17.09 15.82
CA ALA A 159 -6.87 -17.08 16.76
C ALA A 159 -6.76 -15.76 17.54
N LEU A 160 -6.91 -14.63 16.85
CA LEU A 160 -6.85 -13.30 17.47
C LEU A 160 -8.03 -13.09 18.43
N GLU A 161 -9.22 -13.54 18.04
CA GLU A 161 -10.44 -13.51 18.88
C GLU A 161 -10.29 -14.38 20.12
N ALA A 162 -9.82 -15.62 19.97
CA ALA A 162 -9.60 -16.53 21.09
C ALA A 162 -8.58 -15.98 22.10
N HIS A 163 -7.50 -15.34 21.63
CA HIS A 163 -6.52 -14.71 22.51
C HIS A 163 -7.12 -13.53 23.28
N LEU A 164 -7.94 -12.70 22.64
CA LEU A 164 -8.63 -11.60 23.33
C LEU A 164 -9.57 -12.16 24.41
N VAL A 165 -10.39 -13.16 24.08
CA VAL A 165 -11.31 -13.82 25.04
C VAL A 165 -10.56 -14.36 26.26
N TYR A 166 -9.38 -14.96 26.05
CA TYR A 166 -8.53 -15.41 27.15
C TYR A 166 -8.10 -14.26 28.06
N LEU A 167 -7.65 -13.13 27.49
CA LEU A 167 -7.31 -11.92 28.26
C LEU A 167 -8.51 -11.31 28.99
N GLU A 168 -9.74 -11.59 28.55
CA GLU A 168 -10.97 -11.14 29.22
C GLU A 168 -11.41 -12.04 30.37
N GLY A 169 -10.66 -13.10 30.69
CA GLY A 169 -10.99 -14.06 31.74
C GLY A 169 -11.80 -15.26 31.24
N GLY A 170 -11.92 -15.45 29.92
CA GLY A 170 -12.46 -16.65 29.30
C GLY A 170 -11.52 -17.86 29.47
N ARG A 171 -12.05 -19.08 29.25
CA ARG A 171 -11.22 -20.31 29.30
C ARG A 171 -10.10 -20.23 28.26
N ALA A 172 -8.89 -20.60 28.67
CA ALA A 172 -7.73 -20.64 27.78
C ALA A 172 -7.99 -21.58 26.59
N PRO A 173 -7.73 -21.15 25.34
CA PRO A 173 -7.74 -22.07 24.21
C PRO A 173 -6.64 -23.14 24.41
N PRO A 174 -6.89 -24.41 24.05
CA PRO A 174 -5.90 -25.48 24.22
C PRO A 174 -4.64 -25.14 23.40
N THR A 175 -3.45 -25.19 24.01
CA THR A 175 -2.12 -24.90 23.43
C THR A 175 -2.02 -24.84 21.89
N VAL A 176 -2.08 -23.63 21.30
CA VAL A 176 -1.93 -23.43 19.83
C VAL A 176 -0.83 -22.43 19.43
N HIS A 177 -0.03 -21.93 20.38
CA HIS A 177 0.99 -20.90 20.11
C HIS A 177 1.95 -21.24 18.96
N HIS A 178 2.30 -22.52 18.75
CA HIS A 178 3.26 -22.94 17.72
C HIS A 178 2.69 -23.03 16.30
N VAL A 179 1.39 -23.34 16.14
CA VAL A 179 0.77 -23.53 14.82
C VAL A 179 0.35 -22.18 14.23
N TYR A 180 -0.16 -21.26 15.06
CA TYR A 180 -0.58 -19.92 14.61
C TYR A 180 0.60 -19.03 14.18
N PHE A 181 1.73 -19.12 14.88
CA PHE A 181 2.94 -18.40 14.51
C PHE A 181 3.42 -18.82 13.11
N SER A 182 3.35 -20.11 12.76
CA SER A 182 3.75 -20.61 11.44
C SER A 182 2.87 -20.06 10.30
N PHE A 183 1.54 -20.04 10.46
CA PHE A 183 0.62 -19.49 9.44
C PHE A 183 0.73 -17.97 9.28
N ILE A 184 0.90 -17.25 10.38
CA ILE A 184 1.13 -15.80 10.37
C ILE A 184 2.44 -15.50 9.65
N TYR A 185 3.53 -16.20 9.98
CA TYR A 185 4.81 -16.03 9.30
C TYR A 185 4.76 -16.37 7.82
N LEU A 186 4.05 -17.43 7.43
CA LEU A 186 3.91 -17.82 6.02
C LEU A 186 3.10 -16.80 5.22
N PHE A 187 2.00 -16.29 5.80
CA PHE A 187 1.17 -15.24 5.20
C PHE A 187 1.95 -13.92 5.06
N ILE A 188 2.65 -13.51 6.13
CA ILE A 188 3.52 -12.33 6.15
C ILE A 188 4.67 -12.49 5.15
N PHE A 189 5.28 -13.67 5.07
CA PHE A 189 6.40 -13.94 4.16
C PHE A 189 5.97 -13.89 2.69
N TYR A 190 4.82 -14.47 2.35
CA TYR A 190 4.26 -14.39 0.99
C TYR A 190 3.92 -12.95 0.59
N TYR A 191 3.20 -12.22 1.44
CA TYR A 191 2.85 -10.82 1.17
C TYR A 191 4.06 -9.89 1.12
N LEU A 192 5.05 -10.10 2.00
CA LEU A 192 6.32 -9.38 1.96
C LEU A 192 7.05 -9.68 0.67
N MET A 193 7.07 -10.93 0.20
CA MET A 193 7.71 -11.33 -1.06
C MET A 193 7.03 -10.69 -2.28
N VAL A 194 5.69 -10.63 -2.32
CA VAL A 194 4.93 -9.94 -3.37
C VAL A 194 5.17 -8.42 -3.34
N LEU A 195 5.17 -7.79 -2.18
CA LEU A 195 5.47 -6.36 -2.04
C LEU A 195 6.92 -6.03 -2.38
N LEU A 196 7.87 -6.89 -2.03
CA LEU A 196 9.28 -6.76 -2.42
C LEU A 196 9.44 -6.92 -3.93
N TYR A 197 8.71 -7.85 -4.54
CA TYR A 197 8.68 -8.05 -5.99
C TYR A 197 8.19 -6.79 -6.71
N ILE A 198 7.05 -6.23 -6.29
CA ILE A 198 6.49 -5.00 -6.88
C ILE A 198 7.45 -3.81 -6.68
N SER A 199 8.10 -3.70 -5.52
CA SER A 199 9.07 -2.63 -5.24
C SER A 199 10.33 -2.77 -6.09
N LYS A 200 10.81 -4.00 -6.25
CA LYS A 200 11.97 -4.33 -7.09
C LYS A 200 11.67 -4.05 -8.56
N GLN A 201 10.46 -4.35 -9.05
CA GLN A 201 10.06 -4.00 -10.42
C GLN A 201 10.05 -2.49 -10.65
N LYS A 202 9.51 -1.70 -9.71
CA LYS A 202 9.54 -0.24 -9.79
C LYS A 202 10.96 0.33 -9.77
N TYR A 203 11.83 -0.18 -8.90
CA TYR A 203 13.23 0.25 -8.86
C TYR A 203 13.95 -0.08 -10.18
N LEU A 204 13.75 -1.29 -10.71
CA LEU A 204 14.32 -1.71 -11.99
C LEU A 204 13.79 -0.87 -13.16
N GLU A 205 12.52 -0.45 -13.14
CA GLU A 205 11.95 0.46 -14.13
C GLU A 205 12.58 1.86 -14.07
N GLU A 206 12.69 2.44 -12.87
CA GLU A 206 13.33 3.75 -12.68
C GLU A 206 14.81 3.73 -13.07
N GLU A 207 15.52 2.63 -12.77
CA GLU A 207 16.92 2.44 -13.16
C GLU A 207 17.06 2.28 -14.69
N LYS A 208 16.16 1.54 -15.33
CA LYS A 208 16.08 1.42 -16.80
C LYS A 208 15.79 2.76 -17.48
N GLU A 209 14.95 3.62 -16.91
CA GLU A 209 14.72 4.96 -17.44
C GLU A 209 15.95 5.87 -17.30
N ARG A 210 16.64 5.82 -16.15
CA ARG A 210 17.90 6.56 -15.97
C ARG A 210 18.98 6.13 -16.96
N LEU A 211 19.11 4.83 -17.21
CA LEU A 211 20.01 4.27 -18.21
C LEU A 211 19.68 4.77 -19.62
N ARG A 212 18.39 4.74 -20.01
CA ARG A 212 17.96 5.29 -21.32
C ARG A 212 18.29 6.76 -21.48
N LEU A 213 18.07 7.59 -20.45
CA LEU A 213 18.41 9.02 -20.49
C LEU A 213 19.92 9.24 -20.63
N PHE A 214 20.73 8.42 -19.96
CA PHE A 214 22.19 8.46 -20.07
C PHE A 214 22.69 8.05 -21.46
N GLU A 215 22.15 6.97 -22.04
CA GLU A 215 22.49 6.52 -23.40
C GLU A 215 22.11 7.57 -24.46
N VAL A 216 20.94 8.19 -24.33
CA VAL A 216 20.51 9.29 -25.22
C VAL A 216 21.43 10.49 -25.08
N SER A 217 21.79 10.89 -23.85
CA SER A 217 22.73 11.99 -23.60
C SER A 217 24.13 11.71 -24.19
N SER A 218 24.64 10.50 -24.01
CA SER A 218 25.92 10.03 -24.57
C SER A 218 25.90 10.00 -26.11
N SER A 219 24.80 9.55 -26.72
CA SER A 219 24.58 9.58 -28.17
C SER A 219 24.57 11.00 -28.73
N ILE A 220 23.92 11.94 -28.04
CA ILE A 220 23.89 13.35 -28.43
C ILE A 220 25.29 13.99 -28.32
N LEU A 221 26.02 13.71 -27.23
CA LEU A 221 27.38 14.20 -27.02
C LEU A 221 28.35 13.66 -28.08
N SER A 222 28.26 12.38 -28.45
CA SER A 222 29.09 11.83 -29.52
C SER A 222 28.80 12.49 -30.87
N LYS A 223 27.52 12.66 -31.24
CA LYS A 223 27.12 13.37 -32.48
C LYS A 223 27.56 14.84 -32.53
N LEU A 224 27.53 15.53 -31.39
CA LEU A 224 28.06 16.90 -31.25
C LEU A 224 29.59 16.91 -31.41
N SER A 225 30.30 15.97 -30.80
CA SER A 225 31.76 15.84 -30.96
C SER A 225 32.17 15.62 -32.42
N TYR A 226 31.48 14.73 -33.15
CA TYR A 226 31.74 14.50 -34.58
C TYR A 226 31.40 15.73 -35.45
N SER A 227 30.36 16.50 -35.09
CA SER A 227 30.00 17.74 -35.81
C SER A 227 31.01 18.86 -35.56
N PHE A 228 31.55 18.98 -34.34
CA PHE A 228 32.60 19.95 -34.02
C PHE A 228 33.94 19.60 -34.69
N GLN A 229 34.25 18.31 -34.85
CA GLN A 229 35.44 17.86 -35.58
C GLN A 229 35.37 18.17 -37.08
N PHE A 230 34.17 18.21 -37.67
CA PHE A 230 33.96 18.63 -39.07
C PHE A 230 34.03 20.15 -39.27
N LEU A 231 33.67 20.94 -38.26
CA LEU A 231 33.68 22.41 -38.35
C LEU A 231 35.08 23.03 -38.30
N PHE A 232 36.09 22.27 -37.86
CA PHE A 232 37.50 22.70 -37.77
C PHE A 232 38.37 22.26 -38.97
N ILE A 233 37.78 21.60 -39.98
CA ILE A 233 38.50 21.06 -41.17
C ILE A 233 38.18 21.89 -42.45
N LEU A 234 37.41 22.97 -42.35
CA LEU A 234 37.17 23.96 -43.42
C LEU A 234 37.81 25.30 -43.05
#